data_AF-A0A257WQS7-F1
#
_entry.id   AF-A0A257WQS7-F1
#
_cell.length_a   1.000
_cell.length_b   1.000
_cell.length_c   1.000
_cell.angle_alpha   90.00
_cell.angle_beta   90.00
_cell.angle_gamma   90.00
#
_symmetry.space_group_name_H-M   'P 1'
#
loop_
_entity.id
_entity.type
_entity.pdbx_description
1 polymer ?
#
loop_
_entity_poly.entity_id
_entity_poly.type
_entity_poly.pdbx_seq_one_letter_code
_entity_poly.pdbx_strand_id
1 'polypeptide(L)'
;MTNRQSPLSAPLTWSAPPLEVRTVTLGINAGDLANRNLHGLCESLYQRILDRAGSFAGACTAVAAEIGVPILQRRVCVSPIDRLAEGHGADDLVHIGRTLDGAAASAHLDQISGFFVRAQHGLSKGTRQLIAALPAILSQTHRVH
;
A
#
# COMPACT_ATOMS: atom_id res chain seq x y z
N MET A 1 -66.70 0.83 -24.01
CA MET A 1 -65.52 0.40 -24.80
C MET A 1 -64.65 1.64 -25.00
N THR A 2 -63.68 1.86 -24.12
CA THR A 2 -62.82 3.05 -24.15
C THR A 2 -61.38 2.59 -23.94
N ASN A 3 -60.60 2.74 -24.99
CA ASN A 3 -59.21 2.34 -25.15
C ASN A 3 -58.30 3.21 -24.27
N ARG A 4 -57.62 2.64 -23.27
CA ARG A 4 -56.51 3.28 -22.56
C ARG A 4 -55.20 2.68 -23.08
N GLN A 5 -54.55 3.40 -23.99
CA GLN A 5 -53.15 3.15 -24.32
C GLN A 5 -52.29 3.44 -23.08
N SER A 6 -51.48 2.46 -22.67
CA SER A 6 -50.54 2.59 -21.55
C SER A 6 -49.24 3.26 -22.04
N PRO A 7 -48.71 4.29 -21.36
CA PRO A 7 -47.54 5.03 -21.80
C PRO A 7 -46.24 4.38 -21.30
N LEU A 8 -45.97 3.12 -21.68
CA LEU A 8 -44.76 2.39 -21.26
C LEU A 8 -44.09 1.63 -22.41
N SER A 9 -43.98 2.27 -23.57
CA SER A 9 -43.23 1.76 -24.73
C SER A 9 -41.89 2.50 -24.90
N ALA A 10 -41.06 2.49 -23.85
CA ALA A 10 -39.65 2.85 -23.97
C ALA A 10 -38.83 1.87 -23.10
N PRO A 11 -37.92 1.06 -23.70
CA PRO A 11 -37.01 0.27 -22.89
C PRO A 11 -36.05 1.24 -22.19
N LEU A 12 -36.20 1.38 -20.88
CA LEU A 12 -35.19 2.01 -20.02
C LEU A 12 -33.95 1.10 -20.01
N THR A 13 -33.08 1.22 -21.01
CA THR A 13 -31.74 0.61 -20.96
C THR A 13 -30.84 1.51 -20.12
N TRP A 14 -31.06 1.53 -18.80
CA TRP A 14 -30.01 1.97 -17.88
C TRP A 14 -29.00 0.82 -17.77
N SER A 15 -27.99 0.83 -18.63
CA SER A 15 -26.78 0.06 -18.40
C SER A 15 -26.01 0.75 -17.27
N ALA A 16 -25.98 0.14 -16.07
CA ALA A 16 -25.15 0.63 -14.99
C ALA A 16 -23.68 0.77 -15.47
N PRO A 17 -22.94 1.82 -15.05
CA PRO A 17 -21.54 1.96 -15.42
C PRO A 17 -20.73 0.74 -14.93
N PRO A 18 -19.67 0.36 -15.65
CA PRO A 18 -18.84 -0.78 -15.25
C PRO A 18 -18.28 -0.54 -13.85
N LEU A 19 -18.49 -1.52 -12.96
CA LEU A 19 -17.94 -1.50 -11.61
C LEU A 19 -16.44 -1.80 -11.68
N GLU A 20 -15.64 -1.10 -10.88
CA GLU A 20 -14.22 -1.37 -10.70
C GLU A 20 -13.80 -1.19 -9.22
N VAL A 21 -12.84 -1.99 -8.77
CA VAL A 21 -12.22 -1.83 -7.46
C VAL A 21 -10.96 -0.99 -7.61
N ARG A 22 -10.96 0.21 -7.02
CA ARG A 22 -9.83 1.15 -7.12
C ARG A 22 -8.59 0.64 -6.40
N THR A 23 -8.73 0.08 -5.21
CA THR A 23 -7.59 -0.41 -4.43
C THR A 23 -8.02 -1.49 -3.47
N VAL A 24 -7.22 -2.57 -3.38
CA VAL A 24 -7.24 -3.50 -2.25
C VAL A 24 -5.98 -3.27 -1.45
N THR A 25 -6.11 -3.14 -0.12
CA THR A 25 -4.99 -2.86 0.77
C THR A 25 -4.79 -4.00 1.76
N LEU A 26 -3.56 -4.51 1.85
CA LEU A 26 -3.12 -5.43 2.91
C LEU A 26 -2.33 -4.66 3.97
N GLY A 27 -2.76 -4.75 5.23
CA GLY A 27 -2.01 -4.22 6.36
C GLY A 27 -1.01 -5.25 6.90
N ILE A 28 0.24 -4.86 7.08
CA ILE A 28 1.29 -5.69 7.68
C ILE A 28 1.79 -5.03 8.96
N ASN A 29 1.70 -5.76 10.07
CA ASN A 29 2.33 -5.32 11.30
C ASN A 29 3.85 -5.59 11.22
N ALA A 30 4.63 -4.51 11.39
CA ALA A 30 6.09 -4.54 11.43
C ALA A 30 6.64 -3.94 12.74
N GLY A 31 5.78 -3.55 13.68
CA GLY A 31 6.16 -2.87 14.92
C GLY A 31 7.07 -3.70 15.84
N ASP A 32 7.07 -5.02 15.68
CA ASP A 32 7.92 -5.98 16.40
C ASP A 32 9.34 -6.12 15.82
N LEU A 33 9.62 -5.49 14.67
CA LEU A 33 10.88 -5.64 13.94
C LEU A 33 11.93 -4.57 14.26
N ALA A 34 11.65 -3.69 15.23
CA ALA A 34 12.57 -2.61 15.60
C ALA A 34 13.95 -3.17 15.99
N ASN A 35 14.99 -2.72 15.29
CA ASN A 35 16.36 -3.20 15.49
C ASN A 35 17.34 -2.04 15.30
N ARG A 36 18.37 -1.95 16.16
CA ARG A 36 19.45 -0.95 16.05
C ARG A 36 20.40 -1.26 14.88
N ASN A 37 20.49 -2.52 14.46
CA ASN A 37 21.25 -2.91 13.29
C ASN A 37 20.39 -2.71 12.03
N LEU A 38 20.81 -1.79 11.16
CA LEU A 38 20.09 -1.46 9.91
C LEU A 38 19.90 -2.69 9.01
N HIS A 39 20.96 -3.47 8.80
CA HIS A 39 20.90 -4.66 7.94
C HIS A 39 19.90 -5.68 8.48
N GLY A 40 19.92 -5.92 9.80
CA GLY A 40 18.95 -6.82 10.44
C GLY A 40 17.50 -6.33 10.33
N LEU A 41 17.28 -5.02 10.44
CA LEU A 41 15.96 -4.40 10.23
C LEU A 41 15.49 -4.58 8.79
N CYS A 42 16.33 -4.25 7.82
CA CYS A 42 16.03 -4.35 6.39
C CYS A 42 15.70 -5.78 5.98
N GLU A 43 16.52 -6.76 6.37
CA GLU A 43 16.27 -8.16 6.10
C GLU A 43 14.92 -8.61 6.70
N SER A 44 14.67 -8.27 7.97
CA SER A 44 13.43 -8.64 8.65
C SER A 44 12.19 -8.04 7.98
N LEU A 45 12.26 -6.78 7.55
CA LEU A 45 11.19 -6.11 6.80
C LEU A 45 10.94 -6.79 5.46
N TYR A 46 12.01 -7.05 4.71
CA TYR A 46 11.93 -7.68 3.40
C TYR A 46 11.25 -9.05 3.49
N GLN A 47 11.72 -9.90 4.41
CA GLN A 47 11.14 -11.23 4.63
C GLN A 47 9.69 -11.17 5.11
N ARG A 48 9.36 -10.26 6.06
CA ARG A 48 7.98 -10.10 6.56
C ARG A 48 7.01 -9.71 5.43
N ILE A 49 7.45 -8.86 4.50
CA ILE A 49 6.62 -8.44 3.37
C ILE A 49 6.42 -9.60 2.40
N LEU A 50 7.48 -10.33 2.06
CA LEU A 50 7.35 -11.49 1.15
C LEU A 50 6.49 -12.60 1.74
N ASP A 51 6.67 -12.93 3.02
CA ASP A 51 5.88 -13.95 3.73
C ASP A 51 4.38 -13.60 3.71
N ARG A 52 4.03 -12.34 3.95
CA ARG A 52 2.63 -11.91 4.10
C ARG A 52 1.96 -11.47 2.81
N ALA A 53 2.71 -10.94 1.86
CA ALA A 53 2.18 -10.40 0.61
C ALA A 53 2.50 -11.26 -0.62
N GLY A 54 3.32 -12.30 -0.50
CA GLY A 54 3.77 -13.11 -1.65
C GLY A 54 2.63 -13.76 -2.45
N SER A 55 1.55 -14.16 -1.80
CA SER A 55 0.34 -14.69 -2.45
C SER A 55 -0.75 -13.65 -2.69
N PHE A 56 -0.59 -12.43 -2.17
CA PHE A 56 -1.63 -11.39 -2.19
C PHE A 56 -2.01 -10.97 -3.61
N ALA A 57 -1.01 -10.77 -4.47
CA ALA A 57 -1.24 -10.44 -5.87
C ALA A 57 -2.07 -11.52 -6.59
N GLY A 58 -1.72 -12.79 -6.41
CA GLY A 58 -2.44 -13.92 -7.01
C GLY A 58 -3.86 -14.06 -6.48
N ALA A 59 -4.07 -13.86 -5.17
CA ALA A 59 -5.40 -13.86 -4.57
C ALA A 59 -6.29 -12.75 -5.14
N CYS A 60 -5.76 -11.52 -5.30
CA CYS A 60 -6.50 -10.44 -5.95
C CYS A 60 -6.89 -10.78 -7.39
N THR A 61 -5.97 -11.35 -8.18
CA THR A 61 -6.27 -11.77 -9.56
C THR A 61 -7.36 -12.83 -9.61
N ALA A 62 -7.31 -13.83 -8.73
CA ALA A 62 -8.33 -14.88 -8.66
C ALA A 62 -9.71 -14.31 -8.30
N VAL A 63 -9.78 -13.46 -7.28
CA VAL A 63 -11.04 -12.81 -6.86
C VAL A 63 -11.60 -11.93 -7.97
N ALA A 64 -10.76 -11.11 -8.63
CA ALA A 64 -11.19 -10.26 -9.74
C ALA A 64 -11.80 -11.07 -10.90
N ALA A 65 -11.22 -12.24 -11.21
CA ALA A 65 -11.75 -13.15 -12.22
C ALA A 65 -13.08 -13.80 -11.80
N GLU A 66 -13.21 -14.20 -10.53
CA GLU A 66 -14.43 -14.81 -9.99
C GLU A 66 -15.61 -13.84 -10.01
N ILE A 67 -15.41 -12.60 -9.56
CA ILE A 67 -16.48 -11.60 -9.45
C ILE A 67 -16.71 -10.82 -10.76
N GLY A 68 -15.81 -10.96 -11.75
CA GLY A 68 -15.88 -10.22 -13.02
C GLY A 68 -15.66 -8.71 -12.90
N VAL A 69 -15.03 -8.24 -11.81
CA VAL A 69 -14.77 -6.82 -11.52
C VAL A 69 -13.25 -6.62 -11.42
N PRO A 70 -12.65 -5.72 -12.22
CA PRO A 70 -11.20 -5.49 -12.20
C PRO A 70 -10.76 -4.82 -10.89
N ILE A 71 -9.57 -5.20 -10.42
CA ILE A 71 -8.85 -4.54 -9.32
C ILE A 71 -7.69 -3.75 -9.93
N LEU A 72 -7.71 -2.43 -9.78
CA LEU A 72 -6.73 -1.55 -10.41
C LEU A 72 -5.42 -1.44 -9.63
N GLN A 73 -5.47 -1.57 -8.30
CA GLN A 73 -4.31 -1.36 -7.45
C GLN A 73 -4.28 -2.30 -6.24
N ARG A 74 -3.11 -2.86 -5.98
CA ARG A 74 -2.77 -3.68 -4.82
C ARG A 74 -1.75 -2.93 -3.98
N ARG A 75 -2.18 -2.50 -2.80
CA ARG A 75 -1.36 -1.72 -1.88
C ARG A 75 -1.03 -2.55 -0.64
N VAL A 76 0.18 -2.38 -0.13
CA VAL A 76 0.53 -2.80 1.24
C VAL A 76 0.76 -1.57 2.11
N CYS A 77 0.31 -1.63 3.35
CA CYS A 77 0.63 -0.63 4.37
C CYS A 77 1.32 -1.33 5.54
N VAL A 78 2.57 -0.95 5.82
CA VAL A 78 3.31 -1.43 6.99
C VAL A 78 3.10 -0.51 8.19
N SER A 79 3.41 -1.01 9.40
CA SER A 79 3.48 -0.18 10.59
C SER A 79 4.37 1.06 10.37
N PRO A 80 4.06 2.21 11.00
CA PRO A 80 4.78 3.44 10.75
C PRO A 80 6.29 3.28 10.98
N ILE A 81 7.07 3.67 9.97
CA ILE A 81 8.53 3.56 9.99
C ILE A 81 9.14 4.52 11.03
N ASP A 82 8.42 5.56 11.47
CA ASP A 82 8.87 6.51 12.49
C ASP A 82 9.34 5.85 13.80
N ARG A 83 8.72 4.73 14.19
CA ARG A 83 9.09 3.92 15.37
C ARG A 83 10.19 2.92 15.08
N LEU A 84 10.22 2.34 13.88
CA LEU A 84 11.25 1.37 13.49
C LEU A 84 12.60 2.05 13.27
N ALA A 85 12.57 3.29 12.82
CA ALA A 85 13.74 4.12 12.56
C ALA A 85 14.22 4.90 13.79
N GLU A 86 13.66 4.65 14.98
CA GLU A 86 14.13 5.31 16.20
C GLU A 86 15.58 4.90 16.50
N GLY A 87 16.50 5.86 16.42
CA GLY A 87 17.93 5.62 16.56
C GLY A 87 18.71 5.54 15.24
N HIS A 88 18.02 5.54 14.10
CA HIS A 88 18.60 5.56 12.76
C HIS A 88 18.70 6.99 12.19
N GLY A 89 19.65 7.19 11.27
CA GLY A 89 19.84 8.46 10.55
C GLY A 89 18.95 8.59 9.31
N ALA A 90 19.00 9.76 8.66
CA ALA A 90 18.28 10.00 7.41
C ALA A 90 18.75 9.06 6.27
N ASP A 91 20.05 8.76 6.17
CA ASP A 91 20.58 7.86 5.14
C ASP A 91 20.09 6.41 5.33
N ASP A 92 20.01 5.97 6.59
CA ASP A 92 19.48 4.66 6.95
C ASP A 92 18.00 4.53 6.55
N LEU A 93 17.22 5.61 6.73
CA LEU A 93 15.83 5.69 6.29
C LEU A 93 15.68 5.60 4.77
N VAL A 94 16.61 6.19 4.01
CA VAL A 94 16.66 6.00 2.55
C VAL A 94 16.90 4.53 2.21
N HIS A 95 17.80 3.86 2.94
CA HIS A 95 18.06 2.44 2.75
C HIS A 95 16.84 1.56 3.07
N ILE A 96 16.11 1.88 4.13
CA ILE A 96 14.83 1.24 4.46
C ILE A 96 13.82 1.47 3.32
N GLY A 97 13.74 2.69 2.77
CA GLY A 97 12.89 3.01 1.61
C GLY A 97 13.16 2.11 0.41
N ARG A 98 14.44 1.99 0.01
CA ARG A 98 14.85 1.09 -1.08
C ARG A 98 14.54 -0.37 -0.79
N THR A 99 14.68 -0.80 0.47
CA THR A 99 14.35 -2.18 0.89
C THR A 99 12.87 -2.47 0.71
N LEU A 100 12.00 -1.56 1.14
CA LEU A 100 10.55 -1.68 0.98
C LEU A 100 10.14 -1.67 -0.49
N ASP A 101 10.77 -0.83 -1.32
CA ASP A 101 10.54 -0.80 -2.76
C ASP A 101 10.88 -2.15 -3.43
N GLY A 102 12.04 -2.73 -3.09
CA GLY A 102 12.46 -4.04 -3.58
C GLY A 102 11.56 -5.18 -3.13
N ALA A 103 11.11 -5.15 -1.86
CA ALA A 103 10.15 -6.13 -1.35
C ALA A 103 8.81 -6.03 -2.07
N ALA A 104 8.33 -4.81 -2.32
CA ALA A 104 7.10 -4.55 -3.05
C ALA A 104 7.18 -5.01 -4.51
N ALA A 105 8.31 -4.77 -5.17
CA ALA A 105 8.56 -5.26 -6.52
C ALA A 105 8.50 -6.80 -6.58
N SER A 106 9.15 -7.47 -5.62
CA SER A 106 9.23 -8.93 -5.54
C SER A 106 7.89 -9.58 -5.19
N ALA A 107 7.05 -8.92 -4.39
CA ALA A 107 5.68 -9.37 -4.09
C ALA A 107 4.63 -8.92 -5.13
N HIS A 108 5.06 -8.37 -6.27
CA HIS A 108 4.18 -7.86 -7.33
C HIS A 108 3.13 -6.83 -6.84
N LEU A 109 3.53 -5.97 -5.92
CA LEU A 109 2.69 -4.90 -5.38
C LEU A 109 2.81 -3.64 -6.23
N ASP A 110 1.72 -2.90 -6.31
CA ASP A 110 1.68 -1.62 -7.02
C ASP A 110 2.20 -0.50 -6.12
N GLN A 111 1.89 -0.55 -4.82
CA GLN A 111 2.34 0.43 -3.82
C GLN A 111 2.64 -0.20 -2.47
N ILE A 112 3.60 0.36 -1.75
CA ILE A 112 3.86 0.13 -0.34
C ILE A 112 3.93 1.45 0.42
N SER A 113 3.26 1.50 1.57
CA SER A 113 3.23 2.68 2.43
C SER A 113 3.67 2.35 3.84
N GLY A 114 4.09 3.38 4.58
CA GLY A 114 4.62 3.22 5.93
C GLY A 114 5.44 4.43 6.41
N PHE A 115 5.85 5.30 5.49
CA PHE A 115 6.61 6.52 5.76
C PHE A 115 5.70 7.68 6.13
N PHE A 116 4.91 7.51 7.18
CA PHE A 116 4.09 8.57 7.73
C PHE A 116 4.58 8.99 9.11
N VAL A 117 4.40 10.27 9.40
CA VAL A 117 4.86 10.92 10.61
C VAL A 117 3.67 11.14 11.53
N ARG A 118 3.86 10.82 12.82
CA ARG A 118 2.94 11.24 13.88
C ARG A 118 3.49 12.48 14.56
N ALA A 119 2.84 13.62 14.35
CA ALA A 119 3.28 14.95 14.81
C ALA A 119 2.33 15.59 15.84
N GLN A 120 1.24 14.93 16.21
CA GLN A 120 0.17 15.49 17.03
C GLN A 120 0.63 15.95 18.43
N HIS A 121 1.76 15.46 18.92
CA HIS A 121 2.38 15.87 20.19
C HIS A 121 3.81 16.40 20.02
N GLY A 122 4.13 16.92 18.83
CA GLY A 122 5.47 17.36 18.46
C GLY A 122 6.27 16.29 17.71
N LEU A 123 7.48 16.68 17.27
CA LEU A 123 8.35 15.86 16.42
C LEU A 123 9.46 15.21 17.25
N SER A 124 9.47 13.88 17.32
CA SER A 124 10.59 13.11 17.85
C SER A 124 11.84 13.25 16.97
N LYS A 125 13.00 12.80 17.47
CA LYS A 125 14.23 12.76 16.67
C LYS A 125 14.04 11.90 15.41
N GLY A 126 13.44 10.71 15.55
CA GLY A 126 13.17 9.81 14.42
C GLY A 126 12.24 10.45 13.38
N THR A 127 11.20 11.14 13.84
CA THR A 127 10.30 11.89 12.97
C THR A 127 11.03 12.96 12.15
N ARG A 128 11.96 13.72 12.76
CA ARG A 128 12.73 14.75 12.05
C ARG A 128 13.64 14.14 10.99
N GLN A 129 14.27 13.01 11.30
CA GLN A 129 15.10 12.28 10.33
C GLN A 129 14.24 11.76 9.17
N LEU A 130 13.06 11.23 9.46
CA LEU A 130 12.10 10.78 8.44
C LEU A 130 11.71 11.92 7.50
N ILE A 131 11.32 13.07 8.02
CA ILE A 131 10.98 14.24 7.20
C ILE A 131 12.16 14.65 6.31
N ALA A 132 13.38 14.65 6.85
CA ALA A 132 14.59 14.99 6.09
C ALA A 132 14.90 13.95 4.98
N ALA A 133 14.61 12.67 5.22
CA ALA A 133 14.85 11.59 4.27
C ALA A 133 13.78 11.47 3.18
N LEU A 134 12.55 11.95 3.41
CA LEU A 134 11.42 11.79 2.48
C LEU A 134 11.74 12.20 1.03
N PRO A 135 12.36 13.36 0.74
CA PRO A 135 12.68 13.74 -0.64
C PRO A 135 13.61 12.73 -1.33
N ALA A 136 14.59 12.20 -0.60
CA ALA A 136 15.53 11.21 -1.12
C ALA A 136 14.87 9.84 -1.30
N ILE A 137 14.01 9.42 -0.36
CA ILE A 137 13.22 8.18 -0.50
C ILE A 137 12.35 8.26 -1.75
N LEU A 138 11.48 9.26 -1.85
CA LEU A 138 10.50 9.37 -2.93
C LEU A 138 11.13 9.57 -4.32
N SER A 139 12.35 10.10 -4.41
CA SER A 139 13.08 10.24 -5.67
C SER A 139 13.84 8.99 -6.10
N GLN A 140 14.03 8.02 -5.20
CA GLN A 140 14.86 6.83 -5.42
C GLN A 140 14.07 5.52 -5.35
N THR A 141 12.76 5.60 -5.19
CA THR A 141 11.84 4.46 -5.10
C THR A 141 10.65 4.69 -6.02
N HIS A 142 10.06 3.61 -6.52
CA HIS A 142 8.94 3.69 -7.47
C HIS A 142 7.59 3.34 -6.84
N ARG A 143 7.59 2.51 -5.80
CA ARG A 143 6.39 1.94 -5.16
C ARG A 143 6.17 2.47 -3.75
N VAL A 144 7.15 3.17 -3.17
CA VAL A 144 7.01 3.75 -1.84
C VAL A 144 6.21 5.04 -1.92
N HIS A 145 5.16 5.14 -1.10
CA HIS A 145 4.29 6.30 -0.98
C HIS A 145 3.94 6.62 0.47
#